data_AF-A0A942J1J8-F1
#
_entry.id   AF-A0A942J1J8-F1
#
_cell.length_a   1.000
_cell.length_b   1.000
_cell.length_c   1.000
_cell.angle_alpha   90.00
_cell.angle_beta   90.00
_cell.angle_gamma   90.00
#
_symmetry.space_group_name_H-M   'P 1'
#
loop_
_entity.id
_entity.type
_entity.pdbx_description
1 polymer ?
#
loop_
_entity_poly.entity_id
_entity_poly.type
_entity_poly.pdbx_seq_one_letter_code
_entity_poly.pdbx_strand_id
1 'polypeptide(L)'
;MFQKRRKYRFNKGQFYIDVSVLLLAYFALEAYINYVCKIVDPQKWKNEKDEFSKGKFRGTEGKYDYIVEKCGLPKLKKGERPYQSIKKVKKIRDYFTHGKLIDFKYKKIHKDGREPDIFHRPLDDLITSEKADMYFNDIQKFIIEFHENLKKSKFGDKLSSHPFKGPTSISSNSTKIKT
;
A
#
# COMPACT_ATOMS: atom_id res chain seq x y z
N MET A 1 33.82 11.36 17.44
CA MET A 1 32.42 11.74 17.64
C MET A 1 31.57 10.48 17.67
N PHE A 2 31.30 9.92 18.86
CA PHE A 2 30.57 8.66 19.00
C PHE A 2 29.06 8.91 18.81
N GLN A 3 28.50 8.46 17.68
CA GLN A 3 27.06 8.38 17.51
C GLN A 3 26.51 7.44 18.59
N LYS A 4 25.66 7.99 19.47
CA LYS A 4 24.84 7.23 20.43
C LYS A 4 24.03 6.19 19.64
N ARG A 5 24.50 4.94 19.62
CA ARG A 5 23.73 3.80 19.11
C ARG A 5 22.52 3.63 20.02
N ARG A 6 21.34 4.08 19.56
CA ARG A 6 20.07 3.82 20.25
C ARG A 6 19.93 2.31 20.42
N LYS A 7 19.82 1.87 21.67
CA LYS A 7 19.45 0.51 22.07
C LYS A 7 18.01 0.28 21.61
N TYR A 8 17.79 -0.05 20.35
CA TYR A 8 16.50 -0.56 19.89
C TYR A 8 16.36 -1.96 20.48
N ARG A 9 15.64 -2.07 21.61
CA ARG A 9 15.09 -3.35 22.04
C ARG A 9 14.00 -3.70 21.04
N PHE A 10 14.37 -4.41 19.97
CA PHE A 10 13.40 -5.05 19.11
C PHE A 10 12.58 -6.01 19.97
N ASN A 11 11.32 -5.69 20.22
CA ASN A 11 10.39 -6.70 20.68
C ASN A 11 10.21 -7.68 19.51
N LYS A 12 10.78 -8.89 19.61
CA LYS A 12 11.00 -9.80 18.46
C LYS A 12 9.72 -10.08 17.64
N GLY A 13 8.53 -9.97 18.24
CA GLY A 13 7.25 -10.10 17.54
C GLY A 13 6.74 -8.82 16.87
N GLN A 14 7.04 -7.63 17.42
CA GLN A 14 6.45 -6.37 16.95
C GLN A 14 6.83 -6.06 15.51
N PHE A 15 8.06 -6.35 15.10
CA PHE A 15 8.49 -6.14 13.71
C PHE A 15 7.60 -6.87 12.69
N TYR A 16 7.26 -8.13 12.96
CA TYR A 16 6.44 -8.92 12.03
C TYR A 16 5.00 -8.45 12.01
N ILE A 17 4.49 -7.98 13.15
CA ILE A 17 3.17 -7.33 13.24
C ILE A 17 3.17 -6.04 12.41
N ASP A 18 4.17 -5.17 12.61
CA ASP A 18 4.32 -3.90 11.89
C ASP A 18 4.42 -4.13 10.38
N VAL A 19 5.23 -5.10 9.95
CA VAL A 19 5.31 -5.52 8.53
C VAL A 19 3.93 -5.94 8.02
N SER A 20 3.23 -6.80 8.75
CA SER A 20 1.93 -7.35 8.34
C SER A 20 0.89 -6.25 8.17
N VAL A 21 0.82 -5.31 9.12
CA VAL A 21 -0.05 -4.13 9.05
C VAL A 21 0.24 -3.32 7.80
N LEU A 22 1.51 -3.02 7.52
CA LEU A 22 1.90 -2.23 6.36
C LEU A 22 1.62 -2.93 5.02
N LEU A 23 1.83 -4.24 4.94
CA LEU A 23 1.51 -5.02 3.74
C LEU A 23 -0.01 -5.02 3.49
N LEU A 24 -0.81 -5.29 4.52
CA LEU A 24 -2.27 -5.28 4.41
C LEU A 24 -2.81 -3.90 4.05
N ALA A 25 -2.25 -2.82 4.61
CA ALA A 25 -2.60 -1.46 4.24
C ALA A 25 -2.31 -1.16 2.77
N TYR A 26 -1.16 -1.61 2.26
CA TYR A 26 -0.83 -1.46 0.85
C TYR A 26 -1.76 -2.26 -0.05
N PHE A 27 -2.08 -3.50 0.30
CA PHE A 27 -3.03 -4.30 -0.48
C PHE A 27 -4.43 -3.69 -0.48
N ALA A 28 -4.88 -3.10 0.62
CA ALA A 28 -6.13 -2.35 0.67
C ALA A 28 -6.10 -1.14 -0.29
N LEU A 29 -4.99 -0.41 -0.35
CA LEU A 29 -4.79 0.67 -1.32
C LEU A 29 -4.85 0.14 -2.77
N GLU A 30 -4.14 -0.94 -3.09
CA GLU A 30 -4.15 -1.54 -4.43
C GLU A 30 -5.55 -1.99 -4.84
N ALA A 31 -6.25 -2.69 -3.94
CA ALA A 31 -7.62 -3.13 -4.17
C ALA A 31 -8.58 -1.95 -4.40
N TYR A 32 -8.45 -0.90 -3.59
CA TYR A 32 -9.27 0.30 -3.73
C TYR A 32 -9.02 1.02 -5.08
N ILE A 33 -7.77 1.22 -5.46
CA ILE A 33 -7.42 1.83 -6.75
C ILE A 33 -7.96 0.99 -7.92
N ASN A 34 -7.85 -0.35 -7.84
CA ASN A 34 -8.40 -1.25 -8.85
C ASN A 34 -9.93 -1.15 -8.95
N TYR A 35 -10.63 -1.10 -7.82
CA TYR A 35 -12.07 -0.89 -7.76
C TYR A 35 -12.48 0.43 -8.43
N VAL A 36 -11.80 1.53 -8.11
CA VAL A 36 -12.09 2.84 -8.71
C VAL A 36 -11.78 2.84 -10.21
N CYS A 37 -10.66 2.26 -10.66
CA CYS A 37 -10.34 2.14 -12.08
C CYS A 37 -11.47 1.44 -12.85
N LYS A 38 -12.02 0.34 -12.31
CA LYS A 38 -13.14 -0.37 -12.92
C LYS A 38 -14.40 0.50 -13.06
N ILE A 39 -14.65 1.41 -12.13
CA ILE A 39 -15.80 2.34 -12.18
C ILE A 39 -15.56 3.46 -13.20
N VAL A 40 -14.37 4.05 -13.18
CA VAL A 40 -13.99 5.21 -13.98
C VAL A 40 -13.87 4.84 -15.46
N ASP A 41 -13.31 3.66 -15.75
CA ASP A 41 -13.18 3.17 -17.12
C ASP A 41 -13.35 1.63 -17.21
N PRO A 42 -14.60 1.17 -17.28
CA PRO A 42 -14.89 -0.27 -17.38
C PRO A 42 -14.32 -0.92 -18.64
N GLN A 43 -14.17 -0.18 -19.76
CA GLN A 43 -13.69 -0.75 -21.01
C GLN A 43 -12.18 -1.00 -20.95
N LYS A 44 -11.41 0.00 -20.50
CA LYS A 44 -9.97 -0.15 -20.28
C LYS A 44 -9.67 -1.20 -19.21
N TRP A 45 -10.53 -1.33 -18.20
CA TRP A 45 -10.39 -2.35 -17.15
C TRP A 45 -10.57 -3.80 -17.65
N LYS A 46 -11.37 -4.05 -18.69
CA LYS A 46 -11.51 -5.41 -19.26
C LYS A 46 -10.17 -5.98 -19.74
N ASN A 47 -9.29 -5.11 -20.24
CA ASN A 47 -7.96 -5.45 -20.69
C ASN A 47 -6.87 -4.90 -19.75
N GLU A 48 -7.15 -4.90 -18.43
CA GLU A 48 -6.30 -4.28 -17.40
C GLU A 48 -4.81 -4.65 -17.56
N LYS A 49 -4.53 -5.93 -17.79
CA LYS A 49 -3.16 -6.43 -17.89
C LYS A 49 -2.40 -5.76 -19.02
N ASP A 50 -2.99 -5.56 -20.18
CA ASP A 50 -2.29 -4.94 -21.31
C ASP A 50 -2.22 -3.42 -21.12
N GLU A 51 -3.29 -2.82 -20.62
CA GLU A 51 -3.42 -1.37 -20.46
C GLU A 51 -2.59 -0.78 -19.30
N PHE A 52 -2.33 -1.56 -18.25
CA PHE A 52 -1.63 -1.11 -17.04
C PHE A 52 -0.37 -1.91 -16.69
N SER A 53 0.09 -2.85 -17.54
CA SER A 53 1.39 -3.52 -17.34
C SER A 53 2.58 -2.74 -17.87
N LYS A 54 2.37 -1.83 -18.83
CA LYS A 54 3.41 -1.06 -19.52
C LYS A 54 3.00 0.41 -19.68
N GLY A 55 3.96 1.26 -20.01
CA GLY A 55 3.72 2.68 -20.32
C GLY A 55 3.46 3.58 -19.10
N LYS A 56 2.84 4.74 -19.35
CA LYS A 56 2.66 5.84 -18.40
C LYS A 56 1.86 5.45 -17.14
N PHE A 57 0.84 4.60 -17.29
CA PHE A 57 -0.09 4.25 -16.22
C PHE A 57 0.23 2.90 -15.56
N ARG A 58 1.50 2.47 -15.59
CA ARG A 58 1.91 1.18 -15.06
C ARG A 58 1.75 1.07 -13.53
N GLY A 59 1.19 -0.05 -13.08
CA GLY A 59 1.08 -0.41 -11.66
C GLY A 59 0.14 0.51 -10.87
N THR A 60 0.18 0.40 -9.54
CA THR A 60 -0.77 1.10 -8.66
C THR A 60 -0.64 2.63 -8.74
N GLU A 61 0.59 3.16 -8.78
CA GLU A 61 0.82 4.60 -8.95
C GLU A 61 0.34 5.11 -10.31
N GLY A 62 0.58 4.34 -11.37
CA GLY A 62 0.13 4.69 -12.71
C GLY A 62 -1.40 4.64 -12.87
N LYS A 63 -2.07 3.66 -12.23
CA LYS A 63 -3.53 3.60 -12.15
C LYS A 63 -4.12 4.79 -11.39
N TYR A 64 -3.49 5.18 -10.27
CA TYR A 64 -3.84 6.41 -9.56
C TYR A 64 -3.73 7.64 -10.47
N ASP A 65 -2.60 7.79 -11.17
CA ASP A 65 -2.38 8.89 -12.13
C ASP A 65 -3.43 8.90 -13.24
N TYR A 66 -3.82 7.72 -13.75
CA TYR A 66 -4.90 7.58 -14.72
C TYR A 66 -6.23 8.11 -14.19
N ILE A 67 -6.62 7.71 -12.97
CA ILE A 67 -7.86 8.16 -12.35
C ILE A 67 -7.84 9.68 -12.14
N VAL A 68 -6.72 10.22 -11.65
CA VAL A 68 -6.56 11.65 -11.42
C VAL A 68 -6.73 12.45 -12.71
N GLU A 69 -6.06 12.03 -13.78
CA GLU A 69 -6.18 12.67 -15.10
C GLU A 69 -7.60 12.55 -15.67
N LYS A 70 -8.22 11.37 -15.56
CA LYS A 70 -9.56 11.10 -16.11
C LYS A 70 -10.68 11.84 -15.38
N CYS A 71 -10.52 12.04 -14.07
CA CYS A 71 -11.52 12.66 -13.21
C CYS A 71 -11.23 14.14 -12.90
N GLY A 72 -10.10 14.69 -13.36
CA GLY A 72 -9.73 16.09 -13.10
C GLY A 72 -9.45 16.37 -11.62
N LEU A 73 -8.88 15.41 -10.90
CA LEU A 73 -8.64 15.51 -9.46
C LEU A 73 -7.29 16.16 -9.13
N PRO A 74 -7.10 16.68 -7.91
CA PRO A 74 -5.79 17.12 -7.46
C PRO A 74 -4.83 15.95 -7.31
N LYS A 75 -3.61 16.11 -7.82
CA LYS A 75 -2.53 15.12 -7.71
C LYS A 75 -1.79 15.26 -6.38
N LEU A 76 -1.36 14.13 -5.82
CA LEU A 76 -0.47 14.12 -4.67
C LEU A 76 0.87 14.80 -5.02
N LYS A 77 1.36 15.61 -4.08
CA LYS A 77 2.68 16.21 -4.17
C LYS A 77 3.75 15.18 -3.84
N LYS A 78 4.64 14.90 -4.80
CA LYS A 78 5.64 13.83 -4.69
C LYS A 78 6.61 14.00 -3.53
N GLY A 79 6.85 15.22 -3.03
CA GLY A 79 7.75 15.48 -1.90
C GLY A 79 7.11 15.35 -0.52
N GLU A 80 5.79 15.21 -0.45
CA GLU A 80 5.03 15.37 0.79
C GLU A 80 4.33 14.07 1.20
N ARG A 81 3.80 14.06 2.43
CA ARG A 81 2.88 13.01 2.88
C ARG A 81 1.49 13.29 2.27
N PRO A 82 0.71 12.26 1.90
CA PRO A 82 0.95 10.82 2.10
C PRO A 82 1.80 10.13 1.01
N TYR A 83 2.17 10.80 -0.09
CA TYR A 83 2.88 10.17 -1.21
C TYR A 83 4.18 9.47 -0.79
N GLN A 84 5.01 10.15 0.00
CA GLN A 84 6.27 9.58 0.48
C GLN A 84 6.07 8.34 1.36
N SER A 85 4.98 8.30 2.14
CA SER A 85 4.63 7.15 2.97
C SER A 85 4.20 5.97 2.12
N ILE A 86 3.29 6.19 1.16
CA ILE A 86 2.85 5.16 0.20
C ILE A 86 4.05 4.58 -0.56
N LYS A 87 4.98 5.44 -1.02
CA LYS A 87 6.19 5.02 -1.73
C LYS A 87 7.10 4.13 -0.87
N LYS A 88 7.25 4.45 0.43
CA LYS A 88 8.04 3.64 1.36
C LYS A 88 7.38 2.29 1.64
N VAL A 89 6.07 2.27 1.84
CA VAL A 89 5.32 1.01 2.03
C VAL A 89 5.35 0.14 0.78
N LYS A 90 5.25 0.72 -0.42
CA LYS A 90 5.48 0.00 -1.68
C LYS A 90 6.84 -0.69 -1.70
N LYS A 91 7.91 -0.01 -1.26
CA LYS A 91 9.26 -0.60 -1.20
C LYS A 91 9.32 -1.79 -0.23
N ILE A 92 8.63 -1.70 0.91
CA ILE A 92 8.51 -2.81 1.86
C ILE A 92 7.80 -3.99 1.19
N ARG A 93 6.65 -3.75 0.54
CA ARG A 93 5.90 -4.75 -0.22
C ARG A 93 6.75 -5.39 -1.31
N ASP A 94 7.44 -4.60 -2.12
CA ASP A 94 8.30 -5.08 -3.20
C ASP A 94 9.43 -5.97 -2.66
N TYR A 95 10.01 -5.62 -1.51
CA TYR A 95 11.05 -6.42 -0.86
C TYR A 95 10.55 -7.82 -0.46
N PHE A 96 9.34 -7.91 0.12
CA PHE A 96 8.77 -9.20 0.55
C PHE A 96 8.18 -10.02 -0.60
N THR A 97 7.68 -9.37 -1.66
CA THR A 97 7.01 -10.07 -2.79
C THR A 97 7.97 -10.47 -3.91
N HIS A 98 9.09 -9.77 -4.07
CA HIS A 98 10.07 -10.04 -5.12
C HIS A 98 11.38 -10.59 -4.56
N GLY A 99 11.30 -11.38 -3.47
CA GLY A 99 12.44 -11.91 -2.73
C GLY A 99 13.59 -12.30 -3.65
N LYS A 100 14.64 -11.48 -3.68
CA LYS A 100 15.86 -11.78 -4.40
C LYS A 100 16.70 -12.69 -3.53
N LEU A 101 17.09 -13.84 -4.05
CA LEU A 101 18.12 -14.66 -3.44
C LEU A 101 19.43 -13.85 -3.49
N ILE A 102 19.94 -13.49 -2.30
CA ILE A 102 21.24 -12.84 -2.17
C ILE A 102 22.06 -13.70 -1.23
N ASP A 103 23.15 -14.28 -1.74
CA ASP A 103 24.11 -15.02 -0.94
C ASP A 103 24.99 -14.04 -0.16
N PHE A 104 24.90 -14.11 1.16
CA PHE A 104 25.76 -13.33 2.05
C PHE A 104 26.74 -14.27 2.76
N LYS A 105 28.05 -14.07 2.55
CA LYS A 105 29.09 -14.66 3.40
C LYS A 105 29.51 -13.64 4.44
N TYR A 106 29.26 -13.93 5.72
CA TYR A 106 29.65 -13.06 6.83
C TYR A 106 30.20 -13.88 8.00
N LYS A 107 31.27 -13.38 8.63
CA LYS A 107 31.88 -13.98 9.82
C LYS A 107 31.99 -12.90 10.90
N LYS A 108 31.29 -13.07 12.02
CA LYS A 108 31.40 -12.20 13.21
C LYS A 108 31.90 -13.04 14.38
N ILE A 109 32.96 -12.56 15.00
CA ILE A 109 33.47 -13.16 16.24
C ILE A 109 32.70 -12.51 17.39
N HIS A 110 31.91 -13.30 18.11
CA HIS A 110 31.18 -12.85 19.28
C HIS A 110 32.04 -13.07 20.53
N LYS A 111 31.99 -12.12 21.47
CA LYS A 111 32.61 -12.31 22.80
C LYS A 111 31.71 -13.24 23.63
N ASP A 112 32.33 -14.14 24.37
CA ASP A 112 31.63 -15.07 25.25
C ASP A 112 30.70 -14.34 26.24
N GLY A 113 29.53 -14.91 26.50
CA GLY A 113 28.54 -14.37 27.44
C GLY A 113 27.71 -13.18 26.95
N ARG A 114 27.76 -12.82 25.66
CA ARG A 114 26.84 -11.82 25.06
C ARG A 114 25.95 -12.45 24.00
N GLU A 115 24.66 -12.15 24.04
CA GLU A 115 23.78 -12.46 22.92
C GLU A 115 24.35 -11.82 21.63
N PRO A 116 24.38 -12.57 20.52
CA PRO A 116 24.82 -12.03 19.26
C PRO A 116 23.91 -10.87 18.83
N ASP A 117 24.49 -9.75 18.39
CA ASP A 117 23.69 -8.70 17.74
C ASP A 117 22.92 -9.33 16.58
N ILE A 118 21.60 -9.13 16.57
CA ILE A 118 20.74 -9.53 15.47
C ILE A 118 21.23 -8.78 14.22
N PHE A 119 21.31 -9.49 13.08
CA PHE A 119 21.70 -8.92 11.81
C PHE A 119 20.80 -7.72 11.45
N HIS A 120 21.38 -6.55 11.15
CA HIS A 120 20.62 -5.39 10.68
C HIS A 120 20.08 -5.69 9.29
N ARG A 121 18.75 -5.83 9.18
CA ARG A 121 18.07 -6.16 7.93
C ARG A 121 17.87 -4.89 7.10
N PRO A 122 17.81 -5.00 5.76
CA PRO A 122 17.60 -3.85 4.88
C PRO A 122 16.35 -3.00 5.18
N LEU A 123 15.37 -3.57 5.90
CA LEU A 123 14.12 -2.91 6.26
C LEU A 123 14.06 -2.39 7.70
N ASP A 124 15.05 -2.67 8.55
CA ASP A 124 14.99 -2.31 9.98
C ASP A 124 14.87 -0.79 10.16
N ASP A 125 15.50 0.01 9.29
CA ASP A 125 15.37 1.47 9.33
C ASP A 125 14.06 1.99 8.73
N LEU A 126 13.35 1.17 7.95
CA LEU A 126 12.06 1.53 7.36
C LEU A 126 10.89 1.16 8.27
N ILE A 127 11.07 0.19 9.17
CA ILE A 127 10.00 -0.42 9.96
C ILE A 127 10.33 -0.28 11.45
N THR A 128 9.91 0.84 12.00
CA THR A 128 9.74 1.05 13.45
C THR A 128 8.24 1.17 13.72
N SER A 129 7.76 0.84 14.93
CA SER A 129 6.33 0.90 15.23
C SER A 129 5.75 2.31 15.04
N GLU A 130 6.50 3.35 15.41
CA GLU A 130 6.14 4.75 15.11
C GLU A 130 5.94 5.02 13.61
N LYS A 131 6.83 4.48 12.76
CA LYS A 131 6.71 4.61 11.30
C LYS A 131 5.58 3.76 10.76
N ALA A 132 5.35 2.58 11.34
CA ALA A 132 4.29 1.68 10.93
C ALA A 132 2.92 2.33 11.14
N ASP A 133 2.66 2.86 12.34
CA ASP A 133 1.44 3.62 12.66
C ASP A 133 1.28 4.83 11.75
N MET A 134 2.35 5.59 11.56
CA MET A 134 2.36 6.77 10.70
C MET A 134 2.02 6.44 9.25
N TYR A 135 2.62 5.40 8.68
CA TYR A 135 2.37 4.98 7.30
C TYR A 135 0.98 4.38 7.12
N PHE A 136 0.51 3.59 8.09
CA PHE A 136 -0.85 3.06 8.12
C PHE A 136 -1.88 4.19 8.06
N ASN A 137 -1.74 5.17 8.96
CA ASN A 137 -2.63 6.33 9.03
C ASN A 137 -2.59 7.16 7.74
N ASP A 138 -1.41 7.36 7.14
CA ASP A 138 -1.30 8.07 5.86
C ASP A 138 -2.01 7.36 4.72
N ILE A 139 -1.90 6.03 4.64
CA ILE A 139 -2.58 5.24 3.61
C ILE A 139 -4.09 5.29 3.83
N GLN A 140 -4.56 5.07 5.06
CA GLN A 140 -5.99 5.11 5.38
C GLN A 140 -6.60 6.47 5.07
N LYS A 141 -5.95 7.55 5.53
CA LYS A 141 -6.38 8.92 5.28
C LYS A 141 -6.38 9.24 3.79
N PHE A 142 -5.35 8.82 3.06
CA PHE A 142 -5.30 8.99 1.61
C PHE A 142 -6.49 8.33 0.91
N ILE A 143 -6.81 7.07 1.24
CA ILE A 143 -7.93 6.35 0.63
C ILE A 143 -9.25 7.09 0.89
N ILE A 144 -9.47 7.57 2.12
CA ILE A 144 -10.68 8.31 2.50
C ILE A 144 -10.78 9.64 1.73
N GLU A 145 -9.72 10.46 1.76
CA GLU A 145 -9.73 11.76 1.08
C GLU A 145 -9.85 11.62 -0.44
N PHE A 146 -9.17 10.62 -1.02
CA PHE A 146 -9.27 10.34 -2.44
C PHE A 146 -10.68 9.89 -2.82
N HIS A 147 -11.33 9.05 -2.00
CA HIS A 147 -12.73 8.66 -2.17
C HIS A 147 -13.69 9.85 -2.14
N GLU A 148 -13.56 10.73 -1.15
CA GLU A 148 -14.42 11.91 -1.04
C GLU A 148 -14.23 12.88 -2.21
N ASN A 149 -13.00 13.03 -2.71
CA ASN A 149 -12.75 13.82 -3.91
C ASN A 149 -13.34 13.16 -5.17
N LEU A 150 -13.27 11.83 -5.28
CA LEU A 150 -13.91 11.09 -6.37
C LEU A 150 -15.43 11.18 -6.32
N LYS A 151 -16.05 11.21 -5.12
CA LYS A 151 -17.51 11.38 -4.97
C LYS A 151 -18.01 12.71 -5.52
N LYS A 152 -17.16 13.73 -5.59
CA LYS A 152 -17.48 15.03 -6.21
C LYS A 152 -17.38 15.01 -7.74
N SER A 153 -16.83 13.94 -8.31
CA SER A 153 -16.75 13.77 -9.77
C SER A 153 -18.04 13.18 -10.35
N LYS A 154 -18.13 13.13 -11.68
CA LYS A 154 -19.23 12.48 -12.42
C LYS A 154 -19.42 10.98 -12.13
N PHE A 155 -18.52 10.36 -11.37
CA PHE A 155 -18.60 8.95 -10.98
C PHE A 155 -19.10 8.74 -9.55
N GLY A 156 -19.43 9.82 -8.82
CA GLY A 156 -19.77 9.76 -7.40
C GLY A 156 -20.91 8.81 -7.07
N ASP A 157 -21.97 8.79 -7.88
CA ASP A 157 -23.14 7.94 -7.67
C ASP A 157 -22.86 6.44 -7.82
N LYS A 158 -21.73 6.08 -8.43
CA LYS A 158 -21.30 4.68 -8.61
C LYS A 158 -20.41 4.19 -7.46
N LEU A 159 -19.99 5.09 -6.56
CA LEU A 159 -19.13 4.76 -5.43
C LEU A 159 -19.97 4.45 -4.19
N SER A 160 -19.44 3.58 -3.33
CA SER A 160 -20.03 3.35 -2.01
C SER A 160 -20.01 4.62 -1.15
N SER A 161 -20.80 4.62 -0.07
CA SER A 161 -20.82 5.73 0.88
C SER A 161 -19.47 5.97 1.54
N HIS A 162 -18.63 4.94 1.67
CA HIS A 162 -17.30 4.98 2.30
C HIS A 162 -16.38 3.91 1.69
N PRO A 163 -15.07 4.17 1.48
CA PRO A 163 -14.17 3.26 0.77
C PRO A 163 -13.92 1.93 1.50
N PHE A 164 -14.09 1.91 2.82
CA PHE A 164 -13.95 0.71 3.66
C PHE A 164 -15.28 0.09 4.08
N LYS A 165 -16.42 0.56 3.54
CA LYS A 165 -17.72 -0.07 3.76
C LYS A 165 -18.18 -0.74 2.48
N GLY A 166 -18.59 -2.00 2.58
CA GLY A 166 -19.20 -2.73 1.46
C GLY A 166 -20.49 -2.06 0.98
N PRO A 167 -20.99 -2.43 -0.20
CA PRO A 167 -22.30 -1.96 -0.67
C PRO A 167 -23.37 -2.32 0.38
N THR A 168 -24.12 -1.32 0.84
CA THR A 168 -25.21 -1.51 1.80
C THR A 168 -26.40 -2.24 1.20
N SER A 169 -26.44 -2.40 -0.13
CA SER A 169 -27.35 -3.27 -0.85
C SER A 169 -26.57 -4.16 -1.83
N ILE A 170 -26.52 -5.46 -1.54
CA ILE A 170 -26.33 -6.47 -2.57
C ILE A 170 -27.73 -6.66 -3.15
N SER A 171 -28.04 -6.05 -4.29
CA SER A 171 -29.26 -6.42 -5.00
C SER A 171 -29.11 -7.87 -5.43
N SER A 172 -29.78 -8.76 -4.70
CA SER A 172 -29.97 -10.15 -5.09
C SER A 172 -30.80 -10.14 -6.37
N ASN A 173 -30.16 -10.30 -7.52
CA ASN A 173 -30.86 -10.68 -8.73
C ASN A 173 -31.47 -12.06 -8.46
N SER A 174 -32.76 -12.10 -8.15
CA SER A 174 -33.51 -13.34 -8.04
C SER A 174 -33.57 -13.96 -9.44
N THR A 175 -33.03 -15.16 -9.57
CA THR A 175 -33.20 -15.97 -10.77
C THR A 175 -34.63 -16.52 -10.72
N LYS A 176 -35.52 -16.03 -11.57
CA LYS A 176 -36.82 -16.67 -11.78
C LYS A 176 -36.61 -17.89 -12.67
N ILE A 177 -36.72 -19.09 -12.09
CA ILE A 177 -36.88 -20.32 -12.86
C ILE A 177 -38.29 -20.27 -13.46
N LYS A 178 -38.39 -20.32 -14.79
CA LYS A 178 -39.67 -20.58 -15.48
C LYS A 178 -40.08 -22.01 -15.13
N THR A 179 -41.12 -22.16 -14.33
CA THR A 179 -41.97 -23.37 -14.31
C THR A 179 -42.90 -23.36 -15.51
#